data_AF-A0A3N7HMI0-F1
#
_entry.id   AF-A0A3N7HMI0-F1
#
_cell.length_a   1.000
_cell.length_b   1.000
_cell.length_c   1.000
_cell.angle_alpha   90.00
_cell.angle_beta   90.00
_cell.angle_gamma   90.00
#
_symmetry.space_group_name_H-M   'P 1'
#
loop_
_entity.id
_entity.type
_entity.pdbx_description
1 polymer ?
#
loop_
_entity_poly.entity_id
_entity_poly.type
_entity_poly.pdbx_seq_one_letter_code
_entity_poly.pdbx_strand_id
1 'polypeptide(L)'
;MKVFVDNDVAVKLARWGMLDRFHAHLTKQGKADVFVLTSLRYRFKLHLDDPAAAVQAVGSSVGAKQLLNFVNACPPVKGHNQQVASALAGKPQIDAGEATLFAAAGNFDAALVDTGDKKALRALAALSKTEPVLAALAGKLACLEQTVHYLCGRWTFDIVAAAIATDSTADAAVRGCFSSGQAAAVCMALEHKIGELTADCGALLAMKPFVWIS
;
A
#
# COMPACT_ATOMS: atom_id res chain seq x y z
N MET A 1 -8.72 -1.19 -13.66
CA MET A 1 -8.38 -0.40 -12.45
C MET A 1 -6.90 0.00 -12.51
N LYS A 2 -6.51 1.20 -12.07
CA LYS A 2 -5.09 1.53 -11.85
C LYS A 2 -4.75 1.37 -10.37
N VAL A 3 -3.70 0.63 -10.03
CA VAL A 3 -3.29 0.44 -8.63
C VAL A 3 -1.85 0.93 -8.46
N PHE A 4 -1.65 1.86 -7.55
CA PHE A 4 -0.37 2.45 -7.22
C PHE A 4 0.05 1.93 -5.85
N VAL A 5 1.09 1.10 -5.80
CA VAL A 5 1.54 0.47 -4.55
C VAL A 5 2.75 1.21 -4.02
N ASP A 6 2.64 1.70 -2.79
CA ASP A 6 3.75 2.30 -2.08
C ASP A 6 4.83 1.25 -1.73
N ASN A 7 6.06 1.72 -1.65
CA ASN A 7 7.23 0.95 -1.30
C ASN A 7 7.08 0.25 0.06
N ASP A 8 6.49 0.92 1.06
CA ASP A 8 6.35 0.37 2.41
C ASP A 8 5.35 -0.79 2.44
N VAL A 9 4.25 -0.68 1.68
CA VAL A 9 3.29 -1.79 1.50
C VAL A 9 3.96 -2.95 0.76
N ALA A 10 4.62 -2.67 -0.36
CA ALA A 10 5.28 -3.69 -1.16
C ALA A 10 6.32 -4.47 -0.34
N VAL A 11 7.19 -3.78 0.41
CA VAL A 11 8.23 -4.45 1.21
C VAL A 11 7.64 -5.27 2.35
N LYS A 12 6.59 -4.78 3.03
CA LYS A 12 5.95 -5.53 4.12
C LYS A 12 5.27 -6.79 3.64
N LEU A 13 4.51 -6.71 2.55
CA LEU A 13 3.90 -7.87 1.92
C LEU A 13 4.97 -8.87 1.44
N ALA A 14 6.11 -8.39 0.92
CA ALA A 14 7.22 -9.25 0.52
C ALA A 14 7.86 -9.95 1.72
N ARG A 15 8.07 -9.25 2.83
CA ARG A 15 8.63 -9.82 4.08
C ARG A 15 7.72 -10.88 4.69
N TRP A 16 6.40 -10.74 4.52
CA TRP A 16 5.41 -11.76 4.89
C TRP A 16 5.21 -12.85 3.82
N GLY A 17 5.96 -12.81 2.71
CA GLY A 17 5.83 -13.78 1.63
C GLY A 17 4.51 -13.72 0.85
N MET A 18 3.76 -12.62 0.97
CA MET A 18 2.43 -12.44 0.39
C MET A 18 2.42 -11.64 -0.91
N LEU A 19 3.49 -10.93 -1.27
CA LEU A 19 3.49 -9.95 -2.37
C LEU A 19 3.19 -10.57 -3.73
N ASP A 20 3.83 -11.68 -4.09
CA ASP A 20 3.59 -12.35 -5.38
C ASP A 20 2.12 -12.79 -5.51
N ARG A 21 1.56 -13.38 -4.44
CA ARG A 21 0.16 -13.82 -4.40
C ARG A 21 -0.79 -12.63 -4.45
N PHE A 22 -0.46 -11.52 -3.78
CA PHE A 22 -1.25 -10.30 -3.81
C PHE A 22 -1.25 -9.69 -5.22
N HIS A 23 -0.08 -9.52 -5.83
CA HIS A 23 0.06 -9.00 -7.18
C HIS A 23 -0.70 -9.85 -8.22
N ALA A 24 -0.57 -11.17 -8.16
CA ALA A 24 -1.32 -12.09 -9.03
C ALA A 24 -2.84 -11.97 -8.80
N HIS A 25 -3.27 -11.74 -7.57
CA HIS A 25 -4.69 -11.54 -7.24
C HIS A 25 -5.24 -10.22 -7.77
N LEU A 26 -4.47 -9.11 -7.69
CA LEU A 26 -4.85 -7.81 -8.26
C LEU A 26 -4.99 -7.85 -9.79
N THR A 27 -4.04 -8.51 -10.46
CA THR A 27 -3.92 -8.51 -11.93
C THR A 27 -4.71 -9.62 -12.61
N LYS A 28 -5.30 -10.55 -11.83
CA LYS A 28 -6.04 -11.69 -12.35
C LYS A 28 -7.08 -11.23 -13.39
N GLN A 29 -7.05 -11.86 -14.58
CA GLN A 29 -7.95 -11.54 -15.69
C GLN A 29 -7.90 -10.07 -16.15
N GLY A 30 -6.78 -9.38 -15.95
CA GLY A 30 -6.62 -7.98 -16.38
C GLY A 30 -7.42 -6.98 -15.56
N LYS A 31 -7.83 -7.33 -14.32
CA LYS A 31 -8.65 -6.45 -13.47
C LYS A 31 -7.91 -5.15 -13.07
N ALA A 32 -6.59 -5.21 -12.93
CA ALA A 32 -5.77 -4.04 -12.62
C ALA A 32 -4.45 -3.99 -13.40
N ASP A 33 -4.04 -2.76 -13.70
CA ASP A 33 -2.66 -2.41 -14.01
C ASP A 33 -2.01 -1.89 -12.73
N VAL A 34 -0.91 -2.52 -12.30
CA VAL A 34 -0.23 -2.21 -11.04
C VAL A 34 1.06 -1.43 -11.33
N PHE A 35 1.27 -0.34 -10.60
CA PHE A 35 2.39 0.58 -10.75
C PHE A 35 3.15 0.75 -9.44
N VAL A 36 4.45 0.96 -9.55
CA VAL A 36 5.36 1.13 -8.41
C VAL A 36 6.22 2.38 -8.56
N LEU A 37 6.69 2.94 -7.44
CA LEU A 37 7.69 4.00 -7.50
C LEU A 37 9.01 3.47 -8.03
N THR A 38 9.67 4.25 -8.90
CA THR A 38 11.02 3.95 -9.39
C THR A 38 12.01 3.77 -8.24
N SER A 39 11.81 4.50 -7.13
CA SER A 39 12.65 4.42 -5.94
C SER A 39 12.64 3.04 -5.27
N LEU A 40 11.62 2.19 -5.48
CA LEU A 40 11.55 0.83 -4.94
C LEU A 40 12.79 0.01 -5.36
N ARG A 41 13.15 0.08 -6.64
CA ARG A 41 14.29 -0.65 -7.23
C ARG A 41 15.63 -0.21 -6.62
N TYR A 42 15.78 1.09 -6.36
CA TYR A 42 17.05 1.66 -5.89
C TYR A 42 17.19 1.55 -4.37
N ARG A 43 16.13 1.89 -3.62
CA ARG A 43 16.10 1.87 -2.15
C ARG A 43 16.43 0.50 -1.59
N PHE A 44 15.93 -0.56 -2.22
CA PHE A 44 16.17 -1.95 -1.80
C PHE A 44 17.26 -2.65 -2.61
N LYS A 45 18.11 -1.87 -3.31
CA LYS A 45 19.31 -2.35 -4.01
C LYS A 45 19.05 -3.45 -5.06
N LEU A 46 17.82 -3.53 -5.59
CA LEU A 46 17.38 -4.54 -6.56
C LEU A 46 17.97 -4.37 -7.96
N HIS A 47 18.66 -3.25 -8.20
CA HIS A 47 19.38 -2.96 -9.45
C HIS A 47 20.83 -3.45 -9.43
N LEU A 48 21.35 -3.83 -8.26
CA LEU A 48 22.70 -4.35 -8.13
C LEU A 48 22.70 -5.83 -8.50
N ASP A 49 23.76 -6.29 -9.15
CA ASP A 49 24.06 -7.72 -9.30
C ASP A 49 24.67 -8.28 -8.01
N ASP A 50 24.00 -8.01 -6.88
CA ASP A 50 24.38 -8.43 -5.54
C ASP A 50 23.12 -8.83 -4.76
N PRO A 51 22.73 -10.12 -4.81
CA PRO A 51 21.59 -10.62 -4.06
C PRO A 51 21.72 -10.39 -2.55
N ALA A 52 22.93 -10.44 -1.99
CA ALA A 52 23.15 -10.27 -0.55
C ALA A 52 22.79 -8.84 -0.10
N ALA A 53 23.14 -7.83 -0.91
CA ALA A 53 22.75 -6.45 -0.64
C ALA A 53 21.23 -6.24 -0.63
N ALA A 54 20.51 -6.87 -1.55
CA ALA A 54 19.04 -6.84 -1.57
C ALA A 54 18.43 -7.55 -0.36
N VAL A 55 18.94 -8.74 0.00
CA VAL A 55 18.51 -9.47 1.20
C VAL A 55 18.74 -8.64 2.46
N GLN A 56 19.90 -7.98 2.59
CA GLN A 56 20.18 -7.11 3.72
C GLN A 56 19.21 -5.90 3.78
N ALA A 57 18.89 -5.30 2.64
CA ALA A 57 18.00 -4.14 2.58
C ALA A 57 16.53 -4.50 2.87
N VAL A 58 16.08 -5.67 2.42
CA VAL A 58 14.69 -6.13 2.63
C VAL A 58 14.51 -6.86 3.96
N GLY A 59 15.55 -7.51 4.48
CA GLY A 59 15.53 -8.31 5.70
C GLY A 59 15.08 -9.76 5.51
N SER A 60 14.86 -10.21 4.26
CA SER A 60 14.42 -11.58 3.94
C SER A 60 14.84 -11.98 2.54
N SER A 61 15.36 -13.20 2.37
CA SER A 61 15.72 -13.73 1.04
C SER A 61 14.50 -14.00 0.16
N VAL A 62 13.44 -14.54 0.77
CA VAL A 62 12.14 -14.72 0.12
C VAL A 62 11.56 -13.35 -0.24
N GLY A 63 11.61 -12.39 0.69
CA GLY A 63 11.11 -11.03 0.45
C GLY A 63 11.86 -10.32 -0.67
N ALA A 64 13.20 -10.38 -0.70
CA ALA A 64 13.99 -9.78 -1.76
C ALA A 64 13.64 -10.36 -3.14
N LYS A 65 13.44 -11.68 -3.21
CA LYS A 65 13.00 -12.34 -4.45
C LYS A 65 11.61 -11.88 -4.90
N GLN A 66 10.63 -11.84 -4.00
CA GLN A 66 9.28 -11.35 -4.33
C GLN A 66 9.31 -9.89 -4.77
N LEU A 67 10.07 -9.04 -4.08
CA LEU A 67 10.17 -7.62 -4.42
C LEU A 67 10.82 -7.40 -5.79
N LEU A 68 11.85 -8.18 -6.13
CA LEU A 68 12.46 -8.17 -7.46
C LEU A 68 11.47 -8.60 -8.55
N ASN A 69 10.74 -9.69 -8.33
CA ASN A 69 9.70 -10.16 -9.25
C ASN A 69 8.64 -9.06 -9.48
N PHE A 70 8.17 -8.45 -8.39
CA PHE A 70 7.15 -7.41 -8.41
C PHE A 70 7.61 -6.17 -9.19
N VAL A 71 8.82 -5.67 -8.92
CA VAL A 71 9.41 -4.51 -9.60
C VAL A 71 9.72 -4.77 -11.08
N ASN A 72 9.96 -6.03 -11.46
CA ASN A 72 10.15 -6.40 -12.87
C ASN A 72 8.82 -6.57 -13.61
N ALA A 73 7.75 -6.97 -12.91
CA ALA A 73 6.43 -7.15 -13.49
C ALA A 73 5.62 -5.84 -13.58
N CYS A 74 5.84 -4.90 -12.66
CA CYS A 74 5.08 -3.65 -12.59
C CYS A 74 5.83 -2.50 -13.29
N PRO A 75 5.20 -1.76 -14.22
CA PRO A 75 5.79 -0.54 -14.74
C PRO A 75 5.94 0.53 -13.64
N PRO A 76 6.93 1.43 -13.77
CA PRO A 76 7.02 2.57 -12.88
C PRO A 76 5.84 3.51 -13.08
N VAL A 77 5.48 4.28 -12.05
CA VAL A 77 4.51 5.38 -12.15
C VAL A 77 4.93 6.34 -13.26
N LYS A 78 3.99 6.69 -14.15
CA LYS A 78 4.17 7.64 -15.25
C LYS A 78 3.03 8.64 -15.27
N GLY A 79 3.38 9.91 -15.50
CA GLY A 79 2.42 11.01 -15.55
C GLY A 79 1.86 11.35 -14.18
N HIS A 80 1.34 12.56 -14.06
CA HIS A 80 0.77 13.07 -12.82
C HIS A 80 -0.31 14.10 -13.16
N ASN A 81 -1.33 14.20 -12.30
CA ASN A 81 -2.28 15.28 -12.35
C ASN A 81 -1.57 16.55 -11.85
N GLN A 82 -1.41 17.54 -12.74
CA GLN A 82 -0.63 18.74 -12.43
C GLN A 82 -1.22 19.53 -11.25
N GLN A 83 -2.55 19.58 -11.13
CA GLN A 83 -3.20 20.28 -10.02
C GLN A 83 -2.93 19.57 -8.69
N VAL A 84 -3.01 18.23 -8.68
CA VAL A 84 -2.67 17.44 -7.50
C VAL A 84 -1.19 17.61 -7.14
N ALA A 85 -0.28 17.45 -8.12
CA ALA A 85 1.15 17.60 -7.88
C ALA A 85 1.50 18.98 -7.30
N SER A 86 0.93 20.04 -7.84
CA SER A 86 1.12 21.41 -7.34
C SER A 86 0.56 21.61 -5.93
N ALA A 87 -0.60 21.03 -5.62
CA ALA A 87 -1.20 21.13 -4.28
C ALA A 87 -0.38 20.40 -3.20
N LEU A 88 0.32 19.33 -3.58
CA LEU A 88 1.11 18.50 -2.66
C LEU A 88 2.58 18.94 -2.56
N ALA A 89 3.05 19.79 -3.48
CA ALA A 89 4.43 20.24 -3.50
C ALA A 89 4.82 20.95 -2.19
N GLY A 90 5.86 20.43 -1.53
CA GLY A 90 6.41 21.01 -0.30
C GLY A 90 5.51 20.87 0.94
N LYS A 91 4.44 20.06 0.87
CA LYS A 91 3.59 19.81 2.04
C LYS A 91 4.34 19.00 3.09
N PRO A 92 4.39 19.45 4.36
CA PRO A 92 4.98 18.66 5.43
C PRO A 92 4.32 17.29 5.54
N GLN A 93 5.10 16.25 5.84
CA GLN A 93 4.63 14.87 6.02
C GLN A 93 4.08 14.18 4.75
N ILE A 94 4.16 14.82 3.58
CA ILE A 94 3.94 14.16 2.30
C ILE A 94 5.27 14.19 1.56
N ASP A 95 5.95 13.04 1.52
CA ASP A 95 7.21 12.96 0.80
C ASP A 95 7.01 12.93 -0.72
N ALA A 96 8.10 13.03 -1.48
CA ALA A 96 8.04 13.06 -2.93
C ALA A 96 7.48 11.76 -3.55
N GLY A 97 7.66 10.61 -2.89
CA GLY A 97 7.11 9.33 -3.33
C GLY A 97 5.59 9.32 -3.19
N GLU A 98 5.09 9.65 -2.00
CA GLU A 98 3.64 9.73 -1.73
C GLU A 98 2.96 10.78 -2.61
N ALA A 99 3.56 11.97 -2.75
CA ALA A 99 3.06 13.00 -3.65
C ALA A 99 2.98 12.50 -5.11
N THR A 100 3.95 11.70 -5.55
CA THR A 100 3.95 11.11 -6.90
C THR A 100 2.81 10.09 -7.07
N LEU A 101 2.58 9.21 -6.08
CA LEU A 101 1.50 8.22 -6.12
C LEU A 101 0.12 8.90 -6.15
N PHE A 102 -0.10 9.87 -5.25
CA PHE A 102 -1.33 10.64 -5.19
C PHE A 102 -1.57 11.41 -6.48
N ALA A 103 -0.56 12.11 -7.00
CA ALA A 103 -0.71 12.84 -8.26
C ALA A 103 -0.99 11.92 -9.45
N ALA A 104 -0.38 10.74 -9.51
CA ALA A 104 -0.68 9.77 -10.56
C ALA A 104 -2.12 9.23 -10.45
N ALA A 105 -2.61 8.91 -9.26
CA ALA A 105 -3.99 8.46 -9.06
C ALA A 105 -5.03 9.53 -9.44
N GLY A 106 -4.70 10.80 -9.24
CA GLY A 106 -5.54 11.93 -9.66
C GLY A 106 -5.79 12.04 -11.17
N ASN A 107 -5.07 11.29 -12.01
CA ASN A 107 -5.30 11.26 -13.46
C ASN A 107 -6.39 10.28 -13.91
N PHE A 108 -6.90 9.42 -13.01
CA PHE A 108 -7.77 8.33 -13.38
C PHE A 108 -9.00 8.30 -12.51
N ASP A 109 -10.18 8.09 -13.10
CA ASP A 109 -11.42 7.94 -12.35
C ASP A 109 -11.40 6.65 -11.50
N ALA A 110 -10.91 5.56 -12.10
CA ALA A 110 -10.75 4.26 -11.43
C ALA A 110 -9.28 4.02 -11.06
N ALA A 111 -8.88 4.54 -9.90
CA ALA A 111 -7.57 4.31 -9.32
C ALA A 111 -7.63 3.97 -7.82
N LEU A 112 -6.60 3.29 -7.34
CA LEU A 112 -6.34 3.02 -5.94
C LEU A 112 -4.86 3.27 -5.64
N VAL A 113 -4.56 4.00 -4.56
CA VAL A 113 -3.23 4.09 -3.96
C VAL A 113 -3.23 3.26 -2.68
N ASP A 114 -2.36 2.27 -2.60
CA ASP A 114 -2.17 1.44 -1.42
C ASP A 114 -0.89 1.89 -0.71
N THR A 115 -1.03 2.57 0.44
CA THR A 115 0.08 3.18 1.18
C THR A 115 0.14 2.76 2.65
N GLY A 116 1.36 2.63 3.18
CA GLY A 116 1.62 2.43 4.60
C GLY A 116 1.70 3.75 5.37
N ASP A 117 1.84 4.89 4.69
CA ASP A 117 2.09 6.18 5.31
C ASP A 117 0.81 6.87 5.81
N LYS A 118 0.45 6.52 7.03
CA LYS A 118 -0.66 7.14 7.77
C LYS A 118 -0.44 8.63 8.07
N LYS A 119 0.80 9.13 8.02
CA LYS A 119 1.08 10.57 8.21
C LYS A 119 0.76 11.32 6.91
N ALA A 120 1.17 10.78 5.76
CA ALA A 120 0.83 11.35 4.46
C ALA A 120 -0.69 11.40 4.23
N LEU A 121 -1.41 10.33 4.60
CA LEU A 121 -2.88 10.30 4.52
C LEU A 121 -3.55 11.39 5.36
N ARG A 122 -3.11 11.57 6.62
CA ARG A 122 -3.62 12.63 7.50
C ARG A 122 -3.25 14.03 7.02
N ALA A 123 -2.02 14.21 6.54
CA ALA A 123 -1.56 15.48 6.01
C ALA A 123 -2.36 15.90 4.77
N LEU A 124 -2.69 14.93 3.90
CA LEU A 124 -3.58 15.14 2.77
C LEU A 124 -4.99 15.53 3.23
N ALA A 125 -5.55 14.83 4.21
CA ALA A 125 -6.88 15.10 4.75
C ALA A 125 -6.98 16.46 5.46
N ALA A 126 -5.88 16.97 6.00
CA ALA A 126 -5.80 18.25 6.68
C ALA A 126 -5.73 19.45 5.72
N LEU A 127 -5.67 19.23 4.40
CA LEU A 127 -5.75 20.31 3.42
C LEU A 127 -7.12 21.00 3.47
N SER A 128 -7.19 22.24 2.94
CA SER A 128 -8.46 22.97 2.86
C SER A 128 -9.48 22.16 2.06
N LYS A 129 -10.72 22.10 2.53
CA LYS A 129 -11.82 21.37 1.88
C LYS A 129 -12.13 21.85 0.45
N THR A 130 -11.67 23.04 0.10
CA THR A 130 -11.80 23.63 -1.24
C THR A 130 -10.70 23.19 -2.20
N GLU A 131 -9.68 22.46 -1.73
CA GLU A 131 -8.57 22.02 -2.57
C GLU A 131 -9.04 20.92 -3.54
N PRO A 132 -8.83 21.08 -4.86
CA PRO A 132 -9.33 20.14 -5.86
C PRO A 132 -8.70 18.75 -5.73
N VAL A 133 -7.54 18.64 -5.09
CA VAL A 133 -6.88 17.35 -4.80
C VAL A 133 -7.76 16.42 -3.97
N LEU A 134 -8.54 16.95 -3.02
CA LEU A 134 -9.39 16.13 -2.17
C LEU A 134 -10.50 15.45 -2.98
N ALA A 135 -11.10 16.18 -3.92
CA ALA A 135 -12.08 15.62 -4.84
C ALA A 135 -11.44 14.62 -5.81
N ALA A 136 -10.24 14.94 -6.32
CA ALA A 136 -9.52 14.06 -7.24
C ALA A 136 -9.11 12.72 -6.60
N LEU A 137 -8.94 12.66 -5.28
CA LEU A 137 -8.50 11.48 -4.52
C LEU A 137 -9.59 10.83 -3.66
N ALA A 138 -10.80 11.38 -3.66
CA ALA A 138 -11.92 10.84 -2.90
C ALA A 138 -12.17 9.38 -3.26
N GLY A 139 -12.12 8.50 -2.26
CA GLY A 139 -12.34 7.06 -2.37
C GLY A 139 -11.25 6.29 -3.09
N LYS A 140 -10.06 6.89 -3.29
CA LYS A 140 -8.95 6.28 -4.04
C LYS A 140 -7.80 5.83 -3.16
N LEU A 141 -7.86 6.00 -1.84
CA LEU A 141 -6.75 5.64 -0.95
C LEU A 141 -7.08 4.40 -0.13
N ALA A 142 -6.09 3.53 0.05
CA ALA A 142 -6.12 2.39 0.97
C ALA A 142 -4.93 2.48 1.92
N CYS A 143 -5.14 2.08 3.17
CA CYS A 143 -4.03 1.83 4.10
C CYS A 143 -3.70 0.34 4.21
N LEU A 144 -2.50 0.05 4.70
CA LEU A 144 -2.03 -1.32 4.95
C LEU A 144 -3.02 -2.15 5.79
N GLU A 145 -3.67 -1.58 6.81
CA GLU A 145 -4.66 -2.30 7.61
C GLU A 145 -5.88 -2.75 6.78
N GLN A 146 -6.34 -1.94 5.83
CA GLN A 146 -7.42 -2.33 4.91
C GLN A 146 -6.97 -3.45 3.98
N THR A 147 -5.72 -3.42 3.52
CA THR A 147 -5.11 -4.49 2.72
C THR A 147 -5.05 -5.79 3.51
N VAL A 148 -4.52 -5.78 4.74
CA VAL A 148 -4.46 -6.98 5.59
C VAL A 148 -5.86 -7.49 5.93
N HIS A 149 -6.79 -6.61 6.30
CA HIS A 149 -8.18 -6.99 6.59
C HIS A 149 -8.85 -7.66 5.39
N TYR A 150 -8.67 -7.10 4.19
CA TYR A 150 -9.14 -7.71 2.95
C TYR A 150 -8.54 -9.10 2.72
N LEU A 151 -7.22 -9.25 2.91
CA LEU A 151 -6.54 -10.52 2.74
C LEU A 151 -7.04 -11.60 3.72
N CYS A 152 -7.34 -11.25 4.98
CA CYS A 152 -7.92 -12.19 5.95
C CYS A 152 -9.25 -12.77 5.44
N GLY A 153 -10.12 -11.92 4.89
CA GLY A 153 -11.38 -12.36 4.28
C GLY A 153 -11.18 -13.16 2.99
N ARG A 154 -10.14 -12.85 2.21
CA ARG A 154 -9.91 -13.43 0.88
C ARG A 154 -9.13 -14.74 0.89
N TRP A 155 -8.15 -14.88 1.78
CA TRP A 155 -7.21 -16.01 1.84
C TRP A 155 -7.35 -16.86 3.10
N THR A 156 -8.34 -16.56 3.94
CA THR A 156 -8.51 -17.06 5.32
C THR A 156 -7.56 -16.41 6.33
N PHE A 157 -8.03 -16.33 7.56
CA PHE A 157 -7.27 -15.80 8.68
C PHE A 157 -5.97 -16.58 8.91
N ASP A 158 -6.02 -17.90 8.95
CA ASP A 158 -4.87 -18.74 9.30
C ASP A 158 -3.69 -18.55 8.34
N ILE A 159 -3.97 -18.41 7.03
CA ILE A 159 -2.93 -18.16 6.03
C ILE A 159 -2.26 -16.80 6.28
N VAL A 160 -3.05 -15.76 6.52
CA VAL A 160 -2.52 -14.40 6.73
C VAL A 160 -1.80 -14.29 8.07
N ALA A 161 -2.34 -14.90 9.12
CA ALA A 161 -1.71 -14.95 10.44
C ALA A 161 -0.36 -15.68 10.40
N ALA A 162 -0.29 -16.83 9.74
CA ALA A 162 0.95 -17.57 9.55
C ALA A 162 1.99 -16.75 8.76
N ALA A 163 1.56 -16.04 7.72
CA ALA A 163 2.42 -15.17 6.92
C ALA A 163 2.97 -13.98 7.73
N ILE A 164 2.14 -13.31 8.52
CA ILE A 164 2.60 -12.19 9.38
C ILE A 164 3.55 -12.70 10.47
N ALA A 165 3.34 -13.91 10.97
CA ALA A 165 4.20 -14.53 11.98
C ALA A 165 5.62 -14.83 11.46
N THR A 166 5.84 -14.97 10.13
CA THR A 166 7.19 -15.18 9.59
C THR A 166 8.11 -13.98 9.80
N ASP A 167 7.55 -12.78 9.92
CA ASP A 167 8.31 -11.57 10.23
C ASP A 167 7.44 -10.53 10.95
N SER A 168 7.34 -10.72 12.27
CA SER A 168 6.60 -9.81 13.15
C SER A 168 7.25 -8.42 13.27
N THR A 169 8.48 -8.23 12.80
CA THR A 169 9.18 -6.93 12.85
C THR A 169 8.89 -6.05 11.64
N ALA A 170 8.23 -6.59 10.61
CA ALA A 170 7.92 -5.85 9.39
C ALA A 170 6.94 -4.69 9.62
N ASP A 171 5.96 -4.85 10.52
CA ASP A 171 5.06 -3.76 10.93
C ASP A 171 4.54 -3.96 12.36
N ALA A 172 4.85 -3.00 13.24
CA ALA A 172 4.46 -3.07 14.64
C ALA A 172 2.96 -2.91 14.88
N ALA A 173 2.24 -2.14 14.04
CA ALA A 173 0.82 -1.89 14.20
C ALA A 173 -0.01 -3.12 13.80
N VAL A 174 0.31 -3.73 12.66
CA VAL A 174 -0.27 -5.00 12.21
C VAL A 174 0.09 -6.11 13.20
N ARG A 175 1.35 -6.23 13.65
CA ARG A 175 1.70 -7.18 14.71
C ARG A 175 0.81 -7.02 15.95
N GLY A 176 0.57 -5.78 16.37
CA GLY A 176 -0.30 -5.48 17.51
C GLY A 176 -1.71 -6.04 17.34
N CYS A 177 -2.30 -5.92 16.14
CA CYS A 177 -3.62 -6.48 15.83
C CYS A 177 -3.66 -8.00 15.93
N PHE A 178 -2.56 -8.70 15.58
CA PHE A 178 -2.50 -10.16 15.57
C PHE A 178 -2.11 -10.79 16.92
N SER A 179 -1.89 -9.98 17.97
CA SER A 179 -1.40 -10.44 19.27
C SER A 179 -2.32 -11.45 19.99
N SER A 180 -3.63 -11.41 19.75
CA SER A 180 -4.59 -12.33 20.36
C SER A 180 -4.63 -13.72 19.70
N GLY A 181 -4.15 -13.83 18.45
CA GLY A 181 -4.25 -15.04 17.63
C GLY A 181 -5.67 -15.47 17.25
N GLN A 182 -6.72 -14.73 17.66
CA GLN A 182 -8.11 -15.10 17.42
C GLN A 182 -8.71 -14.26 16.28
N ALA A 183 -9.19 -14.92 15.22
CA ALA A 183 -9.69 -14.26 14.01
C ALA A 183 -10.64 -13.09 14.28
N ALA A 184 -11.68 -13.29 15.11
CA ALA A 184 -12.64 -12.25 15.44
C ALA A 184 -12.00 -11.04 16.13
N ALA A 185 -11.09 -11.28 17.08
CA ALA A 185 -10.38 -10.20 17.78
C ALA A 185 -9.42 -9.45 16.86
N VAL A 186 -8.72 -10.16 15.95
CA VAL A 186 -7.85 -9.53 14.96
C VAL A 186 -8.66 -8.67 13.99
N CYS A 187 -9.80 -9.16 13.49
CA CYS A 187 -10.71 -8.39 12.64
C CYS A 187 -11.17 -7.11 13.34
N MET A 188 -11.66 -7.20 14.58
CA MET A 188 -12.07 -6.02 15.35
C MET A 188 -10.91 -5.04 15.56
N ALA A 189 -9.69 -5.52 15.82
CA ALA A 189 -8.52 -4.66 16.00
C ALA A 189 -8.11 -3.94 14.70
N LEU A 190 -8.19 -4.62 13.55
CA LEU A 190 -7.97 -4.01 12.24
C LEU A 190 -9.06 -2.97 11.91
N GLU A 191 -10.33 -3.34 12.09
CA GLU A 191 -11.48 -2.46 11.87
C GLU A 191 -11.40 -1.21 12.74
N HIS A 192 -10.97 -1.34 13.99
CA HIS A 192 -10.76 -0.19 14.88
C HIS A 192 -9.72 0.78 14.32
N LYS A 193 -8.54 0.29 13.91
CA LYS A 193 -7.50 1.13 13.30
C LYS A 193 -7.94 1.79 12.00
N ILE A 194 -8.70 1.05 11.17
CA ILE A 194 -9.28 1.58 9.94
C ILE A 194 -10.29 2.68 10.28
N GLY A 195 -11.12 2.48 11.31
CA GLY A 195 -12.07 3.46 11.81
C GLY A 195 -11.43 4.75 12.30
N GLU A 196 -10.34 4.66 13.07
CA GLU A 196 -9.54 5.83 13.49
C GLU A 196 -9.04 6.62 12.28
N LEU A 197 -8.43 5.94 11.31
CA LEU A 197 -7.89 6.61 10.13
C LEU A 197 -9.00 7.17 9.22
N THR A 198 -10.15 6.51 9.15
CA THR A 198 -11.32 6.97 8.40
C THR A 198 -11.92 8.22 9.03
N ALA A 199 -11.95 8.33 10.37
CA ALA A 199 -12.37 9.53 11.05
C ALA A 199 -11.46 10.73 10.72
N ASP A 200 -10.15 10.49 10.60
CA ASP A 200 -9.17 11.51 10.24
C ASP A 200 -9.20 11.87 8.74
N CYS A 201 -9.38 10.89 7.87
CA CYS A 201 -9.20 11.03 6.42
C CYS A 201 -10.50 11.25 5.64
N GLY A 202 -11.66 11.03 6.27
CA GLY A 202 -12.97 11.19 5.69
C GLY A 202 -13.13 10.44 4.36
N ALA A 203 -13.60 11.15 3.34
CA ALA A 203 -13.93 10.58 2.04
C ALA A 203 -12.72 10.17 1.19
N LEU A 204 -11.47 10.40 1.63
CA LEU A 204 -10.27 10.02 0.88
C LEU A 204 -10.05 8.49 0.88
N LEU A 205 -10.29 7.85 2.02
CA LEU A 205 -10.16 6.40 2.13
C LEU A 205 -11.33 5.72 1.41
N ALA A 206 -10.99 4.73 0.58
CA ALA A 206 -11.99 3.85 -0.02
C ALA A 206 -12.63 3.01 1.09
N MET A 207 -13.97 2.97 1.16
CA MET A 207 -14.66 2.12 2.15
C MET A 207 -14.37 0.62 1.95
N LYS A 208 -14.24 0.19 0.68
CA LYS A 208 -13.94 -1.20 0.30
C LYS A 208 -12.91 -1.19 -0.84
N PRO A 209 -11.61 -0.96 -0.55
CA PRO A 209 -10.60 -0.64 -1.56
C PRO A 209 -10.40 -1.72 -2.62
N PHE A 210 -10.80 -2.97 -2.34
CA PHE A 210 -10.54 -4.13 -3.18
C PHE A 210 -11.82 -4.83 -3.69
N VAL A 211 -12.99 -4.22 -3.55
CA VAL A 211 -14.28 -4.83 -3.95
C VAL A 211 -14.38 -5.11 -5.46
N TRP A 212 -13.64 -4.34 -6.27
CA TRP A 212 -13.56 -4.49 -7.72
C TRP A 212 -12.80 -5.75 -8.18
N ILE A 213 -12.12 -6.46 -7.27
CA ILE A 213 -11.42 -7.71 -7.60
C ILE A 213 -12.37 -8.93 -7.57
N SER A 214 -13.57 -8.79 -6.98
CA SER A 214 -14.56 -9.87 -6.85
C SER A 214 -14.93 -10.48 -8.20
#